data_AF-A0A9X7NYB5-F1
#
_entry.id   AF-A0A9X7NYB5-F1
#
_cell.length_a   1.000
_cell.length_b   1.000
_cell.length_c   1.000
_cell.angle_alpha   90.00
_cell.angle_beta   90.00
_cell.angle_gamma   90.00
#
_symmetry.space_group_name_H-M   'P 1'
#
loop_
_entity.id
_entity.type
_entity.pdbx_description
1 polymer ?
#
loop_
_entity_poly.entity_id
_entity_poly.type
_entity_poly.pdbx_seq_one_letter_code
_entity_poly.pdbx_strand_id
1 'polypeptide(L)'
;MSIQPEREFVPEWTDGDKLRKVRRHLGLTQEEFAEKIGVKPSTYMAWESDRNRITDLKTIARRIKLMAGTPLWWWFDTERPDNGGPDGGGSESHLGESNSRPIHYE
;
A
#
# COMPACT_ATOMS: atom_id res chain seq x y z
N MET A 1 -2.31 -36.63 -11.55
CA MET A 1 -1.42 -35.51 -11.97
C MET A 1 -1.25 -34.57 -10.80
N SER A 2 -0.06 -34.49 -10.21
CA SER A 2 0.23 -33.55 -9.12
C SER A 2 0.81 -32.27 -9.70
N ILE A 3 0.01 -31.21 -9.72
CA ILE A 3 0.48 -29.85 -10.04
C ILE A 3 1.15 -29.26 -8.79
N GLN A 4 2.43 -29.53 -8.60
CA GLN A 4 3.20 -28.84 -7.57
C GLN A 4 3.75 -27.54 -8.19
N PRO A 5 3.39 -26.34 -7.67
CA PRO A 5 4.03 -25.11 -8.10
C PRO A 5 5.50 -25.15 -7.65
N GLU A 6 6.41 -25.20 -8.61
CA GLU A 6 7.85 -25.42 -8.39
C GLU A 6 8.57 -24.22 -7.74
N ARG A 7 7.86 -23.10 -7.56
CA ARG A 7 8.35 -21.87 -6.92
C ARG A 7 7.19 -21.20 -6.19
N GLU A 8 7.38 -20.90 -4.90
CA GLU A 8 6.50 -20.03 -4.15
C GLU A 8 6.51 -18.65 -4.83
N PHE A 9 5.42 -18.30 -5.53
CA PHE A 9 5.23 -16.94 -6.02
C PHE A 9 4.84 -16.08 -4.82
N VAL A 10 5.83 -15.43 -4.21
CA VAL A 10 5.59 -14.39 -3.21
C VAL A 10 5.26 -13.12 -4.01
N PRO A 11 4.01 -12.62 -3.98
CA PRO A 11 3.71 -11.34 -4.61
C PRO A 11 4.42 -10.23 -3.82
N GLU A 12 5.56 -9.77 -4.33
CA GLU A 12 6.21 -8.57 -3.80
C GLU A 12 5.33 -7.34 -4.08
N TRP A 13 5.04 -6.58 -3.03
CA TRP A 13 4.32 -5.32 -3.18
C TRP A 13 5.28 -4.26 -3.69
N THR A 14 5.08 -3.81 -4.92
CA THR A 14 5.85 -2.68 -5.46
C THR A 14 5.47 -1.38 -4.75
N ASP A 15 6.32 -0.37 -4.87
CA ASP A 15 5.99 0.99 -4.40
C ASP A 15 4.69 1.50 -5.04
N GLY A 16 4.46 1.15 -6.32
CA GLY A 16 3.23 1.45 -7.05
C GLY A 16 1.99 0.80 -6.44
N ASP A 17 2.08 -0.48 -6.04
CA ASP A 17 1.00 -1.19 -5.36
C ASP A 17 0.67 -0.57 -4.00
N LYS A 18 1.70 -0.18 -3.24
CA LYS A 18 1.52 0.53 -1.95
C LYS A 18 0.82 1.87 -2.17
N LEU A 19 1.23 2.65 -3.15
CA LEU A 19 0.57 3.91 -3.53
C LEU A 19 -0.89 3.70 -3.93
N ARG A 20 -1.16 2.69 -4.76
CA ARG A 20 -2.51 2.36 -5.22
C ARG A 20 -3.41 1.98 -4.06
N LYS A 21 -2.90 1.22 -3.08
CA LYS A 21 -3.67 0.85 -1.87
C LYS A 21 -4.07 2.08 -1.08
N VAL A 22 -3.16 3.02 -0.84
CA VAL A 22 -3.49 4.23 -0.08
C VAL A 22 -4.46 5.13 -0.84
N ARG A 23 -4.24 5.33 -2.13
CA ARG A 23 -5.17 6.11 -2.96
C ARG A 23 -6.58 5.55 -2.92
N ARG A 24 -6.74 4.22 -3.07
CA ARG A 24 -8.04 3.56 -3.01
C ARG A 24 -8.69 3.67 -1.64
N HIS A 25 -7.90 3.60 -0.57
CA HIS A 25 -8.42 3.80 0.79
C HIS A 25 -8.99 5.21 0.99
N LEU A 26 -8.35 6.22 0.39
CA LEU A 26 -8.83 7.61 0.42
C LEU A 26 -9.97 7.89 -0.57
N GLY A 27 -10.34 6.94 -1.44
CA GLY A 27 -11.37 7.14 -2.46
C GLY A 27 -11.02 8.14 -3.56
N LEU A 28 -9.72 8.41 -3.78
CA LEU A 28 -9.25 9.46 -4.68
C LEU A 28 -8.95 8.93 -6.09
N THR A 29 -9.11 9.79 -7.08
CA THR A 29 -8.58 9.58 -8.42
C THR A 29 -7.05 9.66 -8.44
N GLN A 30 -6.44 9.20 -9.54
CA GLN A 30 -4.98 9.27 -9.70
C GLN A 30 -4.48 10.72 -9.74
N GLU A 31 -5.27 11.61 -10.34
CA GLU A 31 -4.97 13.04 -10.45
C GLU A 31 -5.02 13.71 -9.09
N GLU A 32 -6.13 13.57 -8.36
CA GLU A 32 -6.29 14.17 -7.02
C GLU A 32 -5.23 13.67 -6.03
N PHE A 33 -4.89 12.38 -6.11
CA PHE A 33 -3.86 11.82 -5.25
C PHE A 33 -2.47 12.38 -5.59
N ALA A 34 -2.14 12.51 -6.88
CA ALA A 34 -0.90 13.12 -7.34
C ALA A 34 -0.77 14.57 -6.89
N GLU A 35 -1.84 15.35 -7.01
CA GLU A 35 -1.91 16.74 -6.54
C GLU A 35 -1.70 16.82 -5.02
N LYS A 36 -2.35 15.95 -4.25
CA LYS A 36 -2.20 15.88 -2.79
C LYS A 36 -0.78 15.55 -2.35
N ILE A 37 -0.11 14.60 -3.01
CA ILE A 37 1.30 14.30 -2.71
C ILE A 37 2.27 15.27 -3.41
N GLY A 38 1.79 16.28 -4.15
CA GLY A 38 2.59 17.32 -4.79
C GLY A 38 3.48 16.81 -5.92
N VAL A 39 2.96 15.91 -6.77
CA VAL A 39 3.66 15.37 -7.96
C VAL A 39 2.78 15.50 -9.20
N LYS A 40 3.38 15.41 -10.38
CA LYS A 40 2.61 15.46 -11.64
C LYS A 40 1.77 14.18 -11.81
N PRO A 41 0.52 14.26 -12.29
CA PRO A 41 -0.33 13.09 -12.51
C PRO A 41 0.32 12.03 -13.40
N SER A 42 0.97 12.44 -14.50
CA SER A 42 1.68 11.52 -15.40
C SER A 42 2.83 10.77 -14.71
N THR A 43 3.51 11.42 -13.75
CA THR A 43 4.57 10.79 -12.96
C THR A 43 3.99 9.76 -12.01
N TYR A 44 2.89 10.10 -11.33
CA TYR A 44 2.18 9.17 -10.45
C TYR A 44 1.63 7.95 -11.22
N MET A 45 1.03 8.16 -12.38
CA MET A 45 0.55 7.07 -13.25
C MET A 45 1.68 6.11 -13.67
N ALA A 46 2.88 6.65 -13.94
CA ALA A 46 4.05 5.84 -14.26
C ALA A 46 4.53 5.01 -13.06
N TRP A 47 4.41 5.53 -11.83
CA TRP A 47 4.73 4.81 -10.60
C TRP A 47 3.71 3.68 -10.32
N GLU A 48 2.41 3.96 -10.41
CA GLU A 48 1.37 2.93 -10.23
C GLU A 48 1.40 1.83 -11.29
N SER A 49 1.96 2.11 -12.47
CA SER A 49 2.10 1.15 -13.57
C SER A 49 3.46 0.45 -13.61
N ASP A 50 4.29 0.64 -12.58
CA ASP A 50 5.68 0.14 -12.49
C ASP A 50 6.59 0.55 -13.66
N ARG A 51 6.19 1.55 -14.45
CA ARG A 51 7.00 2.05 -15.58
C ARG A 51 8.19 2.88 -15.11
N ASN A 52 8.12 3.42 -13.89
CA ASN A 52 9.17 4.25 -13.32
C ASN A 52 9.26 4.03 -11.81
N ARG A 53 10.47 3.94 -11.27
CA ARG A 53 10.68 3.85 -9.81
C ARG A 53 10.57 5.21 -9.13
N ILE A 54 10.18 5.21 -7.87
CA ILE A 54 10.15 6.43 -7.06
C ILE A 54 11.56 6.72 -6.56
N THR A 55 12.17 7.80 -7.04
CA THR A 55 13.53 8.16 -6.62
C THR A 55 13.60 8.57 -5.14
N ASP A 56 12.56 9.24 -4.64
CA ASP A 56 12.51 9.72 -3.25
C ASP A 56 11.25 9.19 -2.53
N LEU A 57 11.20 7.86 -2.36
CA LEU A 57 10.11 7.18 -1.65
C LEU A 57 9.92 7.75 -0.24
N LYS A 58 11.01 8.18 0.41
CA LYS A 58 10.96 8.71 1.79
C LYS A 58 10.18 10.00 1.90
N THR A 59 10.34 10.93 0.96
CA THR A 59 9.55 12.18 0.94
C THR A 59 8.09 11.88 0.62
N ILE A 60 7.82 10.99 -0.33
CA ILE A 60 6.45 10.60 -0.67
C ILE A 60 5.76 9.91 0.52
N ALA A 61 6.41 8.94 1.16
CA ALA A 61 5.90 8.27 2.35
C ALA A 61 5.62 9.23 3.50
N ARG A 62 6.46 10.26 3.71
CA ARG A 62 6.19 11.32 4.71
C ARG A 62 4.96 12.14 4.37
N ARG A 63 4.79 12.54 3.10
CA ARG A 63 3.59 13.27 2.65
C ARG A 63 2.34 12.43 2.85
N ILE A 64 2.39 11.15 2.48
CA ILE A 64 1.27 10.24 2.63
C ILE A 64 0.97 9.95 4.10
N LYS A 65 1.98 9.80 4.96
CA LYS A 65 1.80 9.71 6.42
C LYS A 65 0.96 10.86 6.95
N LEU A 66 1.28 12.10 6.55
CA LEU A 66 0.56 13.28 7.02
C LEU A 66 -0.90 13.33 6.54
N MET A 67 -1.21 12.72 5.40
CA MET A 67 -2.54 12.78 4.79
C MET A 67 -3.44 11.60 5.15
N ALA A 68 -2.88 10.39 5.18
CA ALA A 68 -3.61 9.13 5.33
C ALA A 68 -3.34 8.43 6.66
N GLY A 69 -2.44 8.97 7.50
CA GLY A 69 -2.06 8.33 8.76
C GLY A 69 -1.26 7.03 8.59
N THR A 70 -0.70 6.76 7.40
CA THR A 70 0.04 5.51 7.16
C THR A 70 1.33 5.48 7.98
N PRO A 71 1.61 4.42 8.74
CA PRO A 71 2.89 4.30 9.43
C PRO A 71 4.05 4.24 8.43
N LEU A 72 5.16 4.91 8.75
CA LEU A 72 6.34 4.93 7.87
C LEU A 72 6.96 3.54 7.71
N TRP A 73 6.88 2.68 8.74
CA TRP A 73 7.46 1.35 8.68
C TRP A 73 6.83 0.47 7.59
N TRP A 74 5.53 0.65 7.31
CA TRP A 74 4.82 -0.04 6.23
C TRP A 74 5.36 0.29 4.83
N TRP A 75 5.92 1.48 4.65
CA TRP A 75 6.52 1.89 3.38
C TRP A 75 7.88 1.22 3.14
N PHE A 76 8.72 1.10 4.17
CA PHE A 76 10.10 0.65 4.03
C PHE A 76 10.30 -0.85 4.26
N ASP A 77 9.21 -1.61 4.46
CA ASP A 77 9.27 -3.03 4.84
C ASP A 77 10.19 -3.27 6.06
N THR A 78 10.28 -2.26 6.92
CA THR A 78 11.07 -2.34 8.14
C THR A 78 10.18 -2.93 9.22
N GLU A 79 10.74 -3.83 10.02
CA GLU A 79 10.04 -4.47 11.12
C GLU A 79 9.33 -3.42 11.98
N ARG A 80 8.07 -3.68 12.31
CA ARG A 80 7.30 -2.86 13.26
C ARG A 80 8.13 -2.79 14.54
N PRO A 81 8.56 -1.61 15.01
CA PRO A 81 9.26 -1.53 16.27
C PRO A 81 8.32 -2.06 17.36
N ASP A 82 8.74 -3.14 18.02
CA ASP A 82 8.02 -3.95 19.02
C ASP A 82 7.49 -3.16 20.25
N ASN A 83 7.58 -1.84 20.26
CA ASN A 83 7.28 -1.03 21.44
C ASN A 83 5.99 -0.24 21.23
N GLY A 84 4.94 -0.68 21.93
CA GLY A 84 3.60 -0.08 21.93
C GLY A 84 3.63 1.44 22.09
N GLY A 85 3.16 2.14 21.04
CA GLY A 85 2.72 3.52 21.14
C GLY A 85 1.22 3.57 21.47
N PRO A 86 0.78 4.45 22.38
CA PRO A 86 -0.63 4.60 22.72
C PRO A 86 -1.41 5.26 21.57
N ASP A 87 -2.73 5.21 21.68
CA ASP A 87 -3.74 5.81 20.78
C ASP A 87 -4.22 4.88 19.66
N GLY A 88 -5.20 4.06 20.05
CA GLY A 88 -5.83 3.02 19.24
C GLY A 88 -6.61 3.52 18.02
N GLY A 89 -6.51 2.70 16.98
CA GLY A 89 -7.40 2.67 15.82
C GLY A 89 -7.20 1.31 15.16
N GLY A 90 -7.98 0.32 15.60
CA GLY A 90 -7.77 -1.09 15.29
C GLY A 90 -7.79 -1.41 13.80
N SER A 91 -6.81 -2.20 13.37
CA SER A 91 -7.01 -3.33 12.46
C SER A 91 -5.74 -4.17 12.50
N GLU A 92 -5.77 -5.19 13.37
CA GLU A 92 -5.06 -6.43 13.07
C GLU A 92 -5.47 -6.88 11.67
N SER A 93 -4.51 -6.93 10.77
CA SER A 93 -4.61 -7.80 9.60
C SER A 93 -3.23 -8.38 9.37
N HIS A 94 -3.02 -9.54 10.00
CA HIS A 94 -2.20 -10.62 9.50
C HIS A 94 -2.36 -10.65 7.97
N LEU A 95 -1.36 -10.15 7.24
CA LEU A 95 -1.32 -10.23 5.78
C LEU A 95 -0.95 -11.66 5.42
N GLY A 96 -1.96 -12.53 5.49
CA GLY A 96 -1.75 -13.96 5.32
C GLY A 96 -3.03 -14.77 5.32
N GLU A 97 -4.21 -14.19 5.07
CA GLU A 97 -5.42 -15.00 4.89
C GLU A 97 -6.45 -14.26 4.02
N SER A 98 -6.67 -14.82 2.83
CA SER A 98 -7.96 -14.72 2.13
C SER A 98 -9.10 -14.95 3.11
N ASN A 99 -9.99 -13.98 3.28
CA ASN A 99 -11.32 -14.25 3.82
C ASN A 99 -12.38 -13.46 3.05
N SER A 100 -12.72 -13.93 1.86
CA SER A 100 -14.02 -13.64 1.25
C SER A 100 -15.07 -14.45 2.03
N ARG A 101 -15.74 -13.83 3.00
CA ARG A 101 -16.97 -14.38 3.57
C ARG A 101 -18.13 -14.09 2.59
N PRO A 102 -19.01 -15.06 2.29
CA PRO A 102 -20.06 -14.89 1.30
C PRO A 102 -21.11 -13.90 1.81
N ILE A 103 -21.49 -12.94 0.95
CA ILE A 103 -22.69 -12.14 1.16
C ILE A 103 -23.90 -13.04 0.89
N HIS A 104 -24.62 -13.40 1.95
CA HIS A 104 -25.94 -14.01 1.85
C HIS A 104 -26.91 -12.91 1.43
N TYR A 105 -27.55 -13.06 0.27
CA TYR A 105 -28.77 -12.33 -0.05
C TYR A 105 -29.93 -13.27 0.25
N GLU A 106 -30.95 -12.76 0.96
CA GLU A 106 -32.19 -13.46 1.36
C GLU A 106 -32.85 -14.30 0.25
#